data_AF-A0A1F8ZKN7-F1
#
_entry.id   AF-A0A1F8ZKN7-F1
#
_cell.length_a   1.000
_cell.length_b   1.000
_cell.length_c   1.000
_cell.angle_alpha   90.00
_cell.angle_beta   90.00
_cell.angle_gamma   90.00
#
_symmetry.space_group_name_H-M   'P 1'
#
loop_
_entity.id
_entity.type
_entity.pdbx_description
1 polymer ?
#
loop_
_entity_poly.entity_id
_entity_poly.type
_entity_poly.pdbx_seq_one_letter_code
_entity_poly.pdbx_strand_id
1 'polypeptide(L)' 'MEELTGLQNFLEIVTKPDNIPIIGMLLLVLFFTWIGLKQAVRHDRLTDEGKKDEIPDEMWK' A
#
# COMPACT_ATOMS: atom_id res chain seq x y z
N MET A 1 23.47 14.55 28.31
CA MET A 1 22.26 14.02 27.64
C MET A 1 22.76 13.02 26.62
N GLU A 2 22.31 11.79 26.69
CA GLU A 2 22.67 10.76 25.71
C GLU A 2 21.96 11.11 24.41
N GLU A 3 22.72 11.45 23.36
CA GLU A 3 22.17 11.78 22.05
C GLU A 3 21.60 10.48 21.45
N LEU A 4 20.28 10.36 21.45
CA LEU A 4 19.60 9.25 20.80
C LEU A 4 19.88 9.34 19.29
N THR A 5 20.36 8.23 18.73
CA THR A 5 20.55 8.07 17.29
C THR A 5 19.23 8.30 16.54
N GLY A 6 19.30 8.73 15.27
CA GLY A 6 18.09 8.95 14.46
C GLY A 6 17.15 7.72 14.40
N LEU A 7 17.71 6.50 14.50
CA LEU A 7 16.94 5.26 14.58
C LEU A 7 16.17 5.13 15.90
N GLN A 8 16.76 5.52 17.03
CA GLN A 8 16.09 5.49 18.33
C GLN A 8 14.91 6.48 18.36
N ASN A 9 15.09 7.70 17.85
CA ASN A 9 14.01 8.68 17.73
C ASN A 9 12.86 8.16 16.84
N PHE A 10 13.20 7.54 15.70
CA PHE A 10 12.20 6.93 14.83
C PHE A 10 11.42 5.82 15.53
N LEU A 11 12.13 4.90 16.20
CA LEU A 11 11.51 3.80 16.94
C LEU A 11 10.61 4.32 18.06
N GLU A 12 11.04 5.33 18.81
CA GLU A 12 10.24 5.95 19.88
C GLU A 12 8.93 6.54 19.34
N ILE A 13 8.98 7.19 18.17
CA ILE A 13 7.78 7.73 17.51
C ILE A 13 6.86 6.59 17.07
N VAL A 14 7.36 5.59 16.36
CA VAL A 14 6.48 4.57 15.76
C VAL A 14 5.94 3.56 16.77
N THR A 15 6.63 3.35 17.89
CA THR A 15 6.19 2.42 18.95
C THR A 15 5.30 3.09 19.99
N LYS A 16 5.17 4.42 19.94
CA LYS A 16 4.30 5.17 20.84
C LYS A 16 2.84 4.68 20.71
N PRO A 17 2.15 4.32 21.80
CA PRO A 17 0.83 3.70 21.72
C PRO A 17 -0.24 4.51 20.96
N ASP A 18 -0.17 5.84 21.05
CA ASP A 18 -1.02 6.80 20.34
C ASP A 18 -0.77 6.81 18.82
N ASN A 19 0.40 6.40 18.36
CA ASN A 19 0.77 6.38 16.95
C ASN A 19 0.45 5.05 16.25
N ILE A 20 0.16 3.99 17.00
CA ILE A 20 -0.19 2.67 16.45
C ILE A 20 -1.38 2.77 15.46
N PRO A 21 -2.49 3.50 15.76
CA PRO A 21 -3.60 3.60 14.82
C PRO A 21 -3.22 4.26 13.49
N ILE A 22 -2.48 5.37 13.50
CA ILE A 22 -2.09 6.07 12.26
C ILE A 22 -1.13 5.23 11.42
N ILE A 23 -0.21 4.50 12.05
CA ILE A 23 0.70 3.58 11.34
C ILE A 23 -0.09 2.46 10.69
N GLY A 24 -1.10 1.91 11.38
CA GLY A 24 -2.04 0.95 10.81
C GLY A 24 -2.75 1.53 9.58
N MET A 25 -3.26 2.76 9.66
CA MET A 25 -3.91 3.43 8.53
C MET A 25 -2.94 3.64 7.36
N LEU A 26 -1.71 4.08 7.60
CA LEU A 26 -0.70 4.24 6.55
C LEU A 26 -0.38 2.90 5.86
N LEU A 27 -0.26 1.82 6.63
CA LEU A 27 -0.07 0.48 6.09
C LEU A 27 -1.25 0.08 5.20
N LEU A 28 -2.49 0.31 5.65
CA LEU A 28 -3.69 0.01 4.86
C LEU A 28 -3.74 0.83 3.57
N VAL A 29 -3.45 2.13 3.64
CA VAL A 29 -3.40 3.00 2.45
C VAL A 29 -2.38 2.45 1.45
N LEU A 30 -1.14 2.21 1.88
CA LEU A 30 -0.09 1.67 1.02
C LEU A 30 -0.49 0.31 0.43
N PHE A 31 -1.09 -0.57 1.24
CA PHE A 31 -1.53 -1.90 0.82
C PHE A 31 -2.62 -1.84 -0.26
N PHE A 32 -3.69 -1.07 -0.04
CA PHE A 32 -4.79 -0.96 -1.01
C PHE A 32 -4.37 -0.17 -2.25
N THR A 33 -3.52 0.85 -2.11
CA THR A 33 -2.93 1.53 -3.26
C THR A 33 -2.10 0.56 -4.11
N TRP A 34 -1.27 -0.29 -3.48
CA TRP A 34 -0.51 -1.30 -4.21
C TRP A 34 -1.41 -2.31 -4.93
N ILE A 35 -2.47 -2.79 -4.28
CA ILE A 35 -3.45 -3.67 -4.93
C ILE A 35 -4.10 -2.99 -6.14
N GLY A 36 -4.54 -1.74 -5.98
CA GLY A 36 -5.17 -0.97 -7.06
C GLY A 36 -4.23 -0.77 -8.25
N LEU A 37 -2.96 -0.40 -7.98
CA LEU A 37 -1.94 -0.25 -9.03
C LEU A 37 -1.64 -1.59 -9.72
N LYS A 38 -1.56 -2.68 -8.96
CA LYS A 38 -1.35 -4.03 -9.53
C LYS A 38 -2.48 -4.44 -10.47
N GLN A 39 -3.74 -4.15 -10.10
CA GLN A 39 -4.90 -4.39 -10.97
C GLN A 39 -4.88 -3.47 -12.20
N ALA A 40 -4.57 -2.19 -12.03
CA ALA A 40 -4.49 -1.23 -13.13
C ALA A 40 -3.50 -1.67 -14.20
N VAL A 41 -2.26 -2.03 -13.82
CA VAL A 41 -1.24 -2.51 -14.75
C VAL A 41 -1.69 -3.77 -15.51
N ARG A 42 -2.42 -4.67 -14.85
CA ARG A 42 -2.93 -5.88 -15.50
C ARG A 42 -4.05 -5.57 -16.50
N HIS A 43 -4.96 -4.65 -16.16
CA HIS A 43 -6.03 -4.21 -17.06
C HIS A 43 -5.50 -3.38 -18.24
N ASP A 44 -4.45 -2.58 -18.03
CA ASP A 44 -3.76 -1.86 -19.10
C ASP A 44 -3.21 -2.86 -20.13
N ARG A 45 -2.57 -3.94 -19.65
CA ARG A 45 -2.07 -5.01 -20.54
C ARG A 45 -3.19 -5.71 -21.33
N LEU A 46 -4.32 -6.02 -20.70
CA LEU A 46 -5.47 -6.60 -21.42
C LEU A 46 -6.02 -5.65 -22.48
N THR A 47 -6.04 -4.35 -22.19
CA THR A 47 -6.49 -3.33 -23.13
C THR A 47 -5.54 -3.25 -24.33
N ASP A 48 -4.23 -3.27 -24.11
CA ASP A 48 -3.21 -3.27 -25.16
C ASP A 48 -3.27 -4.55 -26.03
N GLU A 49 -3.64 -5.68 -25.43
CA GLU A 49 -3.88 -6.95 -26.14
C GLU A 49 -5.24 -6.99 -26.88
N GLY A 50 -6.09 -5.96 -26.75
CA GLY A 50 -7.42 -5.91 -27.36
C GLY A 50 -8.50 -6.74 -26.64
N LYS A 51 -8.21 -7.23 -25.43
CA LYS A 51 -9.07 -8.12 -24.60
C LYS A 51 -9.78 -7.38 -23.48
N LYS A 52 -10.26 -6.18 -23.77
CA LYS A 52 -10.88 -5.32 -22.75
C LYS A 52 -12.17 -5.93 -22.16
N ASP A 53 -12.83 -6.77 -22.93
CA ASP A 53 -14.02 -7.54 -22.56
C ASP A 53 -13.76 -8.62 -21.50
N GLU A 54 -12.52 -9.07 -21.32
CA GLU A 54 -12.14 -10.04 -20.28
C GLU A 54 -11.93 -9.40 -18.89
N ILE A 55 -11.89 -8.07 -18.79
CA ILE A 55 -11.64 -7.34 -17.52
C ILE A 55 -12.71 -7.65 -16.44
N PRO A 56 -14.03 -7.62 -16.74
CA PRO A 56 -15.04 -7.95 -15.73
C PRO A 56 -14.91 -9.39 -15.19
N ASP A 57 -14.60 -10.35 -16.07
CA ASP A 57 -14.38 -11.75 -15.68
C ASP A 57 -13.14 -11.92 -14.80
N GLU A 58 -12.13 -11.06 -14.98
CA GLU A 58 -10.98 -11.00 -14.09
C GLU A 58 -11.33 -10.43 -12.72
N MET A 59 -12.07 -9.32 -12.68
CA MET A 59 -12.39 -8.62 -11.43
C MET A 59 -13.36 -9.38 -10.53
N TRP A 60 -14.24 -10.20 -11.12
CA TRP A 60 -15.30 -10.92 -10.41
C TRP A 60 -14.97 -12.39 -10.10
N LYS A 61 -13.74 -12.82 -10.41
CA LYS A 61 -13.20 -14.11 -9.97
C LYS A 61 -12.82 -14.10 -8.50
#